data_AF-A0A9X4AHV0-F1
#
_entry.id   AF-A0A9X4AHV0-F1
#
_cell.length_a   1.000
_cell.length_b   1.000
_cell.length_c   1.000
_cell.angle_alpha   90.00
_cell.angle_beta   90.00
_cell.angle_gamma   90.00
#
_symmetry.space_group_name_H-M   'P 1'
#
loop_
_entity.id
_entity.type
_entity.pdbx_description
1 polymer ?
#
loop_
_entity_poly.entity_id
_entity_poly.type
_entity_poly.pdbx_seq_one_letter_code
_entity_poly.pdbx_strand_id
1 'polypeptide(L)'
;MKKFWFVFIFTFSLFLVIGCSEKIPDDMKVYTNEYFNISTLLREDWTQVYSPDIDHNTLMFRVSNKEEIDIIKQENTYYLEDLYEESESYEQFIEAYVTKLEEESSTNIKKIHTLNKKIPIYAYATKTESYVFSVIEIEDTPLLLLLSISSENPDLESIKELESYSEFTKMINHTKPLEDGV
;
A
#
# COMPACT_ATOMS: atom_id res chain seq x y z
N MET A 1 41.18 -51.83 -10.89
CA MET A 1 41.35 -51.20 -9.56
C MET A 1 41.70 -49.73 -9.73
N LYS A 2 40.83 -48.84 -9.28
CA LYS A 2 41.10 -47.52 -8.69
C LYS A 2 39.74 -46.92 -8.29
N LYS A 3 39.44 -46.96 -6.99
CA LYS A 3 38.23 -46.39 -6.39
C LYS A 3 38.45 -44.89 -6.27
N PHE A 4 37.60 -44.07 -6.90
CA PHE A 4 37.51 -42.64 -6.57
C PHE A 4 36.36 -42.46 -5.60
N TRP A 5 36.72 -42.07 -4.38
CA TRP A 5 35.82 -41.77 -3.29
C TRP A 5 35.45 -40.29 -3.43
N PHE A 6 34.28 -39.97 -3.97
CA PHE A 6 33.73 -38.62 -3.92
C PHE A 6 32.76 -38.56 -2.74
N VAL A 7 33.22 -37.93 -1.66
CA VAL A 7 32.36 -37.53 -0.56
C VAL A 7 31.58 -36.30 -1.04
N PHE A 8 30.30 -36.48 -1.30
CA PHE A 8 29.35 -35.39 -1.53
C PHE A 8 29.06 -34.75 -0.17
N ILE A 9 29.74 -33.65 0.16
CA ILE A 9 29.36 -32.82 1.29
C ILE A 9 28.24 -31.91 0.79
N PHE A 10 27.01 -32.32 1.05
CA PHE A 10 25.82 -31.49 0.89
C PHE A 10 25.76 -30.54 2.09
N THR A 11 26.41 -29.38 2.02
CA THR A 11 26.17 -28.31 2.99
C THR A 11 24.80 -27.74 2.70
N PHE A 12 23.80 -28.25 3.43
CA PHE A 12 22.50 -27.64 3.55
C PHE A 12 22.71 -26.29 4.26
N SER A 13 22.86 -25.22 3.48
CA SER A 13 22.80 -23.86 3.99
C SER A 13 21.39 -23.65 4.53
N LEU A 14 21.26 -23.83 5.84
CA LEU A 14 20.08 -23.49 6.62
C LEU A 14 19.90 -21.97 6.51
N PHE A 15 19.23 -21.51 5.46
CA PHE A 15 18.60 -20.20 5.45
C PHE A 15 17.49 -20.25 6.49
N LEU A 16 17.85 -19.97 7.74
CA LEU A 16 16.90 -19.42 8.71
C LEU A 16 16.51 -18.04 8.16
N VAL A 17 15.52 -18.02 7.27
CA VAL A 17 14.70 -16.84 7.05
C VAL A 17 13.86 -16.73 8.32
N ILE A 18 14.45 -16.15 9.37
CA ILE A 18 13.66 -15.58 10.45
C ILE A 18 12.94 -14.43 9.77
N GLY A 19 11.73 -14.69 9.30
CA GLY A 19 10.79 -13.66 8.88
C GLY A 19 10.67 -12.73 10.07
N CYS A 20 11.33 -11.57 9.98
CA CYS A 20 11.17 -10.51 10.95
C CYS A 20 9.76 -9.98 10.70
N SER A 21 8.75 -10.60 11.32
CA SER A 21 7.43 -10.00 11.40
C SER A 21 7.66 -8.67 12.12
N GLU A 22 7.48 -7.56 11.40
CA GLU A 22 7.55 -6.24 12.01
C GLU A 22 6.62 -6.25 13.24
N LYS A 23 7.15 -5.81 14.38
CA LYS A 23 6.37 -5.79 15.62
C LYS A 23 5.22 -4.80 15.41
N ILE A 24 4.00 -5.27 15.62
CA ILE A 24 2.80 -4.42 15.61
C ILE A 24 3.00 -3.30 16.66
N PRO A 25 2.86 -2.02 16.29
CA PRO A 25 2.91 -0.89 17.23
C PRO A 25 1.87 -1.02 18.33
N ASP A 26 2.18 -0.56 19.53
CA ASP A 26 1.34 -0.76 20.72
C ASP A 26 -0.03 -0.02 20.63
N ASP A 27 -0.16 0.96 19.72
CA ASP A 27 -1.36 1.77 19.45
C ASP A 27 -2.19 1.27 18.25
N MET A 28 -1.79 0.16 17.64
CA MET A 28 -2.42 -0.41 16.44
C MET A 28 -2.84 -1.87 16.65
N LYS A 29 -3.90 -2.26 15.94
CA LYS A 29 -4.43 -3.62 15.91
C LYS A 29 -4.45 -4.14 14.48
N VAL A 30 -4.39 -5.47 14.35
CA VAL A 30 -4.62 -6.13 13.06
C VAL A 30 -6.07 -5.96 12.66
N TYR A 31 -6.29 -5.62 11.40
CA TYR A 31 -7.58 -5.59 10.73
C TYR A 31 -7.54 -6.54 9.54
N THR A 32 -8.56 -7.37 9.41
CA THR A 32 -8.71 -8.30 8.29
C THR A 32 -9.95 -7.93 7.48
N ASN A 33 -9.86 -8.10 6.17
CA ASN A 33 -10.99 -7.95 5.27
C ASN A 33 -11.00 -9.07 4.22
N GLU A 34 -11.99 -9.94 4.30
CA GLU A 34 -12.15 -11.10 3.42
C GLU A 34 -12.43 -10.71 1.97
N TYR A 35 -13.17 -9.63 1.73
CA TYR A 35 -13.51 -9.19 0.37
C TYR A 35 -12.27 -8.71 -0.39
N PHE A 36 -11.39 -7.99 0.30
CA PHE A 36 -10.10 -7.54 -0.23
C PHE A 36 -9.00 -8.62 -0.12
N ASN A 37 -9.27 -9.74 0.55
CA ASN A 37 -8.29 -10.77 0.91
C ASN A 37 -7.02 -10.22 1.60
N ILE A 38 -7.16 -9.26 2.51
CA ILE A 38 -6.02 -8.64 3.20
C ILE A 38 -6.09 -8.69 4.73
N SER A 39 -4.91 -8.71 5.33
CA SER A 39 -4.65 -8.28 6.71
C SER A 39 -3.82 -7.00 6.67
N THR A 40 -4.15 -6.00 7.49
CA THR A 40 -3.38 -4.76 7.65
C THR A 40 -3.44 -4.24 9.09
N LEU A 41 -2.93 -3.04 9.37
CA LEU A 41 -3.01 -2.36 10.66
C LEU A 41 -3.97 -1.17 10.64
N LEU A 42 -4.74 -1.03 11.71
CA LEU A 42 -5.55 0.14 12.02
C LEU A 42 -5.26 0.59 13.45
N ARG A 43 -5.36 1.88 13.74
CA ARG A 43 -5.41 2.31 15.14
C ARG A 43 -6.68 1.84 15.82
N GLU A 44 -6.60 1.72 17.14
CA GLU A 44 -7.72 1.24 17.95
C GLU A 44 -8.95 2.17 17.90
N ASP A 45 -8.70 3.48 17.80
CA ASP A 45 -9.69 4.56 17.81
C ASP A 45 -10.28 4.90 16.44
N TRP A 46 -9.76 4.31 15.36
CA TRP A 46 -10.29 4.54 14.01
C TRP A 46 -11.61 3.82 13.80
N THR A 47 -12.49 4.48 13.04
CA THR A 47 -13.78 3.92 12.61
C THR A 47 -13.76 3.70 11.11
N GLN A 48 -14.09 2.47 10.69
CA GLN A 48 -14.43 2.22 9.31
C GLN A 48 -15.70 3.00 8.95
N VAL A 49 -15.65 3.76 7.87
CA VAL A 49 -16.78 4.54 7.38
C VAL A 49 -17.55 3.69 6.39
N TYR A 50 -18.84 3.52 6.67
CA TYR A 50 -19.79 2.88 5.75
C TYR A 50 -20.72 3.96 5.21
N SER A 51 -20.73 4.13 3.89
CA SER A 51 -21.69 4.98 3.19
C SER A 51 -22.27 4.18 2.03
N PRO A 52 -23.58 4.27 1.76
CA PRO A 52 -24.17 3.66 0.57
C PRO A 52 -23.59 4.23 -0.74
N ASP A 53 -22.92 5.38 -0.68
CA ASP A 53 -22.24 6.02 -1.81
C ASP A 53 -20.76 5.61 -1.93
N ILE A 54 -20.21 4.90 -0.95
CA ILE A 54 -18.85 4.34 -1.04
C ILE A 54 -18.93 3.06 -1.85
N ASP A 55 -18.12 3.01 -2.91
CA ASP A 55 -17.99 1.84 -3.76
C ASP A 55 -17.62 0.62 -2.91
N HIS A 56 -18.25 -0.52 -3.18
CA HIS A 56 -17.92 -1.83 -2.58
C HIS A 56 -16.43 -2.18 -2.70
N ASN A 57 -15.76 -1.54 -3.64
CA ASN A 57 -14.34 -1.63 -3.94
C ASN A 57 -13.44 -0.68 -3.11
N THR A 58 -13.98 -0.06 -2.05
CA THR A 58 -13.23 0.83 -1.16
C THR A 58 -13.43 0.49 0.32
N LEU A 59 -12.34 0.35 1.07
CA LEU A 59 -12.32 0.38 2.53
C LEU A 59 -11.86 1.76 3.00
N MET A 60 -12.77 2.52 3.57
CA MET A 60 -12.50 3.87 4.06
C MET A 60 -12.40 3.89 5.59
N PHE A 61 -11.33 4.50 6.10
CA PHE A 61 -11.09 4.68 7.53
C PHE A 61 -10.94 6.15 7.85
N ARG A 62 -11.73 6.64 8.81
CA ARG A 62 -11.57 8.01 9.31
C ARG A 62 -10.47 8.06 10.36
N VAL A 63 -9.41 8.80 10.07
CA VAL A 63 -8.27 9.06 10.96
C VAL A 63 -8.56 10.25 11.87
N SER A 64 -9.08 11.33 11.28
CA SER A 64 -9.53 12.52 11.99
C SER A 64 -10.68 13.19 11.24
N ASN A 65 -11.20 14.32 11.73
CA ASN A 65 -12.27 15.06 11.04
C ASN A 65 -11.86 15.65 9.68
N LYS A 66 -10.57 15.58 9.33
CA LYS A 66 -10.01 16.13 8.10
C LYS A 66 -9.14 15.12 7.34
N GLU A 67 -9.02 13.90 7.85
CA GLU A 67 -8.09 12.91 7.31
C GLU A 67 -8.77 11.55 7.22
N GLU A 68 -8.68 10.95 6.04
CA GLU A 68 -9.25 9.65 5.72
C GLU A 68 -8.20 8.82 4.99
N ILE A 69 -8.15 7.53 5.30
CA ILE A 69 -7.32 6.56 4.57
C ILE A 69 -8.25 5.55 3.89
N ASP A 70 -8.07 5.44 2.59
CA ASP A 70 -8.77 4.50 1.73
C ASP A 70 -7.84 3.39 1.27
N ILE A 71 -8.35 2.16 1.25
CA ILE A 71 -7.79 1.03 0.51
C ILE A 71 -8.76 0.72 -0.60
N ILE A 72 -8.31 0.83 -1.84
CA ILE A 72 -9.16 0.76 -3.03
C ILE A 72 -8.67 -0.39 -3.90
N LYS A 73 -9.58 -1.32 -4.20
CA LYS A 73 -9.41 -2.43 -5.13
C LYS A 73 -10.23 -2.11 -6.38
N GLN A 74 -9.64 -1.42 -7.35
CA GLN A 74 -10.44 -0.87 -8.46
C GLN A 74 -10.77 -1.90 -9.52
N GLU A 75 -11.96 -2.48 -9.44
CA GLU A 75 -12.51 -3.32 -10.52
C GLU A 75 -13.14 -2.42 -11.60
N ASN A 76 -12.58 -2.41 -12.82
CA ASN A 76 -13.15 -1.82 -14.05
C ASN A 76 -13.40 -0.31 -14.16
N THR A 77 -12.95 0.52 -13.22
CA THR A 77 -13.05 1.99 -13.36
C THR A 77 -11.77 2.64 -12.86
N TYR A 78 -11.16 3.53 -13.66
CA TYR A 78 -9.88 4.21 -13.37
C TYR A 78 -8.59 3.42 -13.61
N TYR A 79 -8.55 2.57 -14.66
CA TYR A 79 -7.33 2.07 -15.34
C TYR A 79 -6.27 1.36 -14.48
N LEU A 80 -6.45 1.17 -13.18
CA LEU A 80 -5.46 0.53 -12.30
C LEU A 80 -5.21 -0.94 -12.70
N GLU A 81 -6.27 -1.73 -12.85
CA GLU A 81 -6.18 -3.13 -13.29
C GLU A 81 -5.68 -3.24 -14.74
N ASP A 82 -6.24 -2.45 -15.65
CA ASP A 82 -5.83 -2.46 -17.07
C ASP A 82 -4.33 -2.17 -17.22
N LEU A 83 -3.82 -1.13 -16.53
CA LEU A 83 -2.40 -0.78 -16.59
C LEU A 83 -1.51 -1.82 -15.90
N TYR A 84 -2.03 -2.53 -14.89
CA TYR A 84 -1.32 -3.62 -14.26
C TYR A 84 -1.15 -4.81 -15.23
N GLU A 85 -2.23 -5.21 -15.91
CA GLU A 85 -2.22 -6.30 -16.90
C GLU A 85 -1.35 -5.99 -18.13
N GLU A 86 -1.31 -4.72 -18.55
CA GLU A 86 -0.52 -4.27 -19.71
C GLU A 86 0.99 -4.12 -19.41
N SER A 87 1.37 -4.12 -18.14
CA SER A 87 2.75 -3.86 -17.70
C SER A 87 3.57 -5.14 -17.53
N GLU A 88 4.84 -5.11 -17.95
CA GLU A 88 5.74 -6.25 -17.80
C GLU A 88 6.45 -6.30 -16.44
N SER A 89 6.40 -5.20 -15.67
CA SER A 89 6.95 -5.12 -14.33
C SER A 89 6.19 -4.13 -13.44
N TYR A 90 6.33 -4.29 -12.13
CA TYR A 90 5.78 -3.36 -11.14
C TYR A 90 6.22 -1.92 -11.39
N GLU A 91 7.49 -1.68 -11.73
CA GLU A 91 7.99 -0.33 -12.00
C GLU A 91 7.32 0.30 -13.23
N GLN A 92 7.14 -0.47 -14.31
CA GLN A 92 6.43 -0.01 -15.51
C GLN A 92 4.97 0.32 -15.20
N PHE A 93 4.31 -0.55 -14.43
CA PHE A 93 2.95 -0.34 -13.96
C PHE A 93 2.79 0.95 -13.18
N ILE A 94 3.65 1.18 -12.18
CA ILE A 94 3.58 2.40 -11.37
C ILE A 94 3.85 3.65 -12.23
N GLU A 95 4.81 3.60 -13.16
CA GLU A 95 5.08 4.72 -14.06
C GLU A 95 3.87 5.03 -14.96
N ALA A 96 3.24 4.01 -15.53
CA ALA A 96 2.06 4.16 -16.37
C ALA A 96 0.86 4.70 -15.58
N TYR A 97 0.63 4.20 -14.36
CA TYR A 97 -0.43 4.67 -13.48
C TYR A 97 -0.28 6.13 -13.10
N VAL A 98 0.92 6.54 -12.66
CA VAL A 98 1.19 7.94 -12.31
C VAL A 98 1.03 8.85 -13.52
N THR A 99 1.58 8.46 -14.68
CA THR A 99 1.44 9.22 -15.93
C THR A 99 -0.03 9.44 -16.28
N LYS A 100 -0.83 8.37 -16.25
CA LYS A 100 -2.27 8.45 -16.54
C LYS A 100 -3.01 9.32 -15.54
N LEU A 101 -2.67 9.24 -14.26
CA LEU A 101 -3.29 10.07 -13.23
C LEU A 101 -2.93 11.56 -13.41
N GLU A 102 -1.70 11.90 -13.79
CA GLU A 102 -1.30 13.27 -14.14
C GLU A 102 -2.08 13.82 -15.33
N GLU A 103 -2.27 13.01 -16.37
CA GLU A 103 -3.04 13.37 -17.58
C GLU A 103 -4.51 13.69 -17.25
N GLU A 104 -5.18 12.85 -16.45
CA GLU A 104 -6.60 12.98 -16.14
C GLU A 104 -6.87 14.09 -15.10
N SER A 105 -5.99 14.22 -14.09
CA SER A 105 -6.18 15.19 -13.01
C SER A 105 -5.67 16.58 -13.35
N SER A 106 -4.81 16.72 -14.36
CA SER A 106 -4.04 17.95 -14.62
C SER A 106 -3.28 18.45 -13.39
N THR A 107 -2.89 17.53 -12.49
CA THR A 107 -2.10 17.82 -11.29
C THR A 107 -0.68 17.30 -11.46
N ASN A 108 0.27 17.96 -10.79
CA ASN A 108 1.66 17.50 -10.72
C ASN A 108 1.79 16.51 -9.57
N ILE A 109 2.13 15.27 -9.88
CA ILE A 109 2.29 14.21 -8.90
C ILE A 109 3.76 14.09 -8.54
N LYS A 110 4.07 14.30 -7.26
CA LYS A 110 5.44 14.27 -6.74
C LYS A 110 5.70 12.99 -5.98
N LYS A 111 6.76 12.26 -6.32
CA LYS A 111 7.31 11.20 -5.47
C LYS A 111 7.95 11.81 -4.21
N ILE A 112 7.42 11.50 -3.03
CA ILE A 112 7.86 12.09 -1.74
C ILE A 112 8.68 11.12 -0.87
N HIS A 113 8.57 9.81 -1.12
CA HIS A 113 9.26 8.77 -0.37
C HIS A 113 9.35 7.45 -1.16
N THR A 114 10.22 6.53 -0.74
CA THR A 114 10.21 5.12 -1.16
C THR A 114 10.32 4.27 0.09
N LEU A 115 9.22 3.61 0.44
CA LEU A 115 9.11 2.75 1.61
C LEU A 115 9.81 1.41 1.32
N ASN A 116 10.60 0.94 2.29
CA ASN A 116 11.37 -0.31 2.20
C ASN A 116 12.21 -0.46 0.91
N LYS A 117 12.66 0.67 0.33
CA LYS A 117 13.41 0.75 -0.94
C LYS A 117 12.69 0.18 -2.17
N LYS A 118 11.42 -0.19 -2.07
CA LYS A 118 10.65 -0.82 -3.15
C LYS A 118 9.37 -0.06 -3.48
N ILE A 119 8.60 0.36 -2.48
CA ILE A 119 7.25 0.89 -2.67
C ILE A 119 7.32 2.42 -2.75
N PRO A 120 7.11 3.04 -3.92
CA PRO A 120 7.10 4.49 -4.04
C PRO A 120 5.83 5.08 -3.41
N ILE A 121 5.98 6.23 -2.76
CA ILE A 121 4.86 7.01 -2.22
C ILE A 121 4.87 8.36 -2.92
N TYR A 122 3.71 8.70 -3.46
CA TYR A 122 3.47 9.93 -4.21
C TYR A 122 2.53 10.84 -3.44
N ALA A 123 2.57 12.13 -3.76
CA ALA A 123 1.61 13.09 -3.26
C ALA A 123 1.30 14.13 -4.32
N TYR A 124 0.07 14.63 -4.28
CA TYR A 124 -0.40 15.75 -5.08
C TYR A 124 -1.43 16.55 -4.28
N ALA A 125 -1.69 17.77 -4.72
CA ALA A 125 -2.60 18.67 -4.06
C ALA A 125 -3.65 19.20 -5.03
N THR A 126 -4.87 19.35 -4.54
CA THR A 126 -5.92 20.13 -5.18
C THR A 126 -6.05 21.49 -4.48
N LYS A 127 -7.15 22.21 -4.70
CA LYS A 127 -7.37 23.50 -4.02
C LYS A 127 -7.68 23.34 -2.53
N THR A 128 -8.27 22.21 -2.15
CA THR A 128 -8.86 22.00 -0.82
C THR A 128 -8.34 20.76 -0.12
N GLU A 129 -7.57 19.92 -0.80
CA GLU A 129 -7.10 18.64 -0.27
C GLU A 129 -5.67 18.34 -0.72
N SER A 130 -4.90 17.71 0.16
CA SER A 130 -3.69 16.97 -0.20
C SER A 130 -4.04 15.49 -0.28
N TYR A 131 -3.45 14.80 -1.24
CA TYR A 131 -3.52 13.36 -1.38
C TYR A 131 -2.12 12.76 -1.32
N VAL A 132 -1.99 11.68 -0.56
CA VAL A 132 -0.79 10.86 -0.51
C VAL A 132 -1.20 9.45 -0.90
N PHE A 133 -0.51 8.85 -1.86
CA PHE A 133 -0.89 7.53 -2.30
C PHE A 133 0.30 6.62 -2.58
N SER A 134 0.02 5.33 -2.54
CA SER A 134 0.90 4.27 -2.99
C SER A 134 0.06 3.13 -3.56
N VAL A 135 0.62 2.44 -4.54
CA VAL A 135 0.00 1.23 -5.09
C VAL A 135 0.87 0.05 -4.70
N ILE A 136 0.26 -0.97 -4.10
CA ILE A 136 0.92 -2.23 -3.75
C ILE A 136 0.28 -3.39 -4.52
N GLU A 137 0.97 -4.51 -4.55
CA GLU A 137 0.48 -5.75 -5.16
C GLU A 137 0.31 -6.81 -4.07
N ILE A 138 -0.87 -7.42 -4.03
CA ILE A 138 -1.24 -8.51 -3.11
C ILE A 138 -1.79 -9.64 -3.97
N GLU A 139 -1.07 -10.77 -4.06
CA GLU A 139 -1.47 -11.95 -4.88
C GLU A 139 -1.94 -11.56 -6.29
N ASP A 140 -1.08 -10.84 -7.02
CA ASP A 140 -1.34 -10.35 -8.38
C ASP A 140 -2.53 -9.37 -8.49
N THR A 141 -3.03 -8.84 -7.37
CA THR A 141 -4.08 -7.81 -7.33
C THR A 141 -3.48 -6.46 -6.91
N PRO A 142 -3.56 -5.41 -7.75
CA PRO A 142 -3.11 -4.09 -7.38
C PRO A 142 -4.11 -3.42 -6.41
N LEU A 143 -3.59 -2.85 -5.31
CA LEU A 143 -4.36 -2.08 -4.34
C LEU A 143 -3.80 -0.66 -4.25
N LEU A 144 -4.67 0.33 -4.40
CA LEU A 144 -4.36 1.73 -4.16
C LEU A 144 -4.64 2.04 -2.69
N LEU A 145 -3.62 2.47 -1.95
CA LEU A 145 -3.78 3.09 -0.64
C LEU A 145 -3.68 4.60 -0.80
N LEU A 146 -4.67 5.32 -0.29
CA LEU A 146 -4.82 6.77 -0.43
C LEU A 146 -5.08 7.40 0.93
N LEU A 147 -4.24 8.34 1.35
CA LEU A 147 -4.49 9.25 2.46
C LEU A 147 -4.95 10.60 1.90
N SER A 148 -6.18 10.99 2.25
CA SER A 148 -6.80 12.26 1.90
C SER A 148 -6.74 13.20 3.10
N ILE A 149 -6.29 14.44 2.91
CA ILE A 149 -6.12 15.45 3.96
C ILE A 149 -6.82 16.74 3.51
N SER A 150 -7.96 17.07 4.10
CA SER A 150 -8.69 18.29 3.80
C SER A 150 -8.03 19.51 4.47
N SER A 151 -7.52 20.44 3.66
CA SER A 151 -6.83 21.65 4.11
C SER A 151 -7.02 22.82 3.16
N GLU A 152 -7.20 24.02 3.72
CA GLU A 152 -7.15 25.25 2.93
C GLU A 152 -5.69 25.60 2.66
N ASN A 153 -5.26 25.52 1.40
CA ASN A 153 -3.85 25.66 0.96
C ASN A 153 -2.97 24.46 1.35
N PRO A 154 -3.21 23.29 0.74
CA PRO A 154 -2.38 22.10 0.96
C PRO A 154 -0.90 22.35 0.68
N ASP A 155 -0.06 21.97 1.63
CA ASP A 155 1.40 21.96 1.51
C ASP A 155 1.89 20.51 1.49
N LEU A 156 2.57 20.12 0.41
CA LEU A 156 3.06 18.76 0.24
C LEU A 156 4.33 18.46 1.05
N GLU A 157 5.11 19.49 1.43
CA GLU A 157 6.38 19.28 2.12
C GLU A 157 6.17 18.90 3.59
N SER A 158 5.15 19.45 4.25
CA SER A 158 4.83 19.17 5.66
C SER A 158 4.09 17.85 5.89
N ILE A 159 3.55 17.21 4.85
CA ILE A 159 2.80 15.95 4.96
C ILE A 159 3.57 14.87 5.74
N LYS A 160 4.89 14.77 5.51
CA LYS A 160 5.72 13.72 6.12
C LYS A 160 5.89 13.88 7.63
N GLU A 161 5.53 15.05 8.16
CA GLU A 161 5.58 15.36 9.59
C GLU A 161 4.27 15.00 10.31
N LEU A 162 3.22 14.64 9.56
CA LEU A 162 1.92 14.27 10.11
C LEU A 162 1.93 12.87 10.71
N GLU A 163 1.19 12.69 11.80
CA GLU A 163 0.95 11.38 12.42
C GLU A 163 0.23 10.43 11.44
N SER A 164 -0.79 10.95 10.75
CA SER A 164 -1.55 10.25 9.70
C SER A 164 -0.67 9.69 8.58
N TYR A 165 0.39 10.42 8.20
CA TYR A 165 1.37 9.91 7.23
C TYR A 165 2.18 8.74 7.81
N SER A 166 2.63 8.83 9.06
CA SER A 166 3.34 7.71 9.71
C SER A 166 2.45 6.47 9.77
N GLU A 167 1.18 6.63 10.13
CA GLU A 167 0.19 5.57 10.21
C GLU A 167 -0.10 4.95 8.84
N PHE A 168 -0.25 5.77 7.82
CA PHE A 168 -0.37 5.35 6.42
C PHE A 168 0.81 4.46 5.99
N THR A 169 2.05 4.86 6.30
CA THR A 169 3.22 4.03 5.95
C THR A 169 3.28 2.70 6.71
N LYS A 170 2.87 2.69 7.99
CA LYS A 170 2.77 1.46 8.78
C LYS A 170 1.72 0.51 8.19
N MET A 171 0.58 1.04 7.77
CA MET A 171 -0.47 0.29 7.08
C MET A 171 0.09 -0.37 5.81
N ILE A 172 0.72 0.40 4.91
CA ILE A 172 1.35 -0.16 3.70
C ILE A 172 2.31 -1.31 4.02
N ASN A 173 3.18 -1.14 5.02
CA ASN A 173 4.16 -2.17 5.41
C ASN A 173 3.53 -3.47 5.94
N HIS A 174 2.34 -3.38 6.52
CA HIS A 174 1.67 -4.51 7.16
C HIS A 174 0.49 -5.04 6.35
N THR A 175 0.14 -4.41 5.23
CA THR A 175 -0.86 -4.94 4.30
C THR A 175 -0.26 -6.15 3.58
N LYS A 176 -0.84 -7.32 3.84
CA LYS A 176 -0.45 -8.61 3.28
C LYS A 176 -1.70 -9.45 2.96
N PRO A 177 -1.60 -10.51 2.15
CA PRO A 177 -2.70 -11.44 1.95
C PRO A 177 -3.16 -12.02 3.28
N LEU A 178 -4.44 -12.43 3.38
CA LEU A 178 -4.86 -13.25 4.50
C LEU A 178 -4.07 -14.55 4.50
N GLU A 179 -3.59 -14.96 5.67
CA GLU A 179 -2.98 -16.28 5.80
C GLU A 179 -4.10 -17.32 5.63
N ASP A 180 -3.98 -18.16 4.60
CA ASP A 180 -4.86 -19.33 4.43
C ASP A 180 -4.95 -20.07 5.77
N GLY A 181 -6.19 -20.27 6.24
CA GLY A 181 -6.51 -20.64 7.62
C GLY A 181 -5.55 -21.64 8.26
N VAL A 182 -5.15 -21.32 9.50
CA VAL A 182 -4.64 -22.31 10.45
C VAL A 182 -5.71 -23.36 10.75
#